data_AF-A0A741LDP6-F1
#
_entry.id   AF-A0A741LDP6-F1
#
_cell.length_a   1.000
_cell.length_b   1.000
_cell.length_c   1.000
_cell.angle_alpha   90.00
_cell.angle_beta   90.00
_cell.angle_gamma   90.00
#
_symmetry.space_group_name_H-M   'P 1'
#
loop_
_entity.id
_entity.type
_entity.pdbx_description
1 polymer ?
#
loop_
_entity_poly.entity_id
_entity_poly.type
_entity_poly.pdbx_seq_one_letter_code
_entity_poly.pdbx_strand_id
1 'polypeptide(L)'
;MTVKYYAILTNQGAARLANATMLGSKLNLTQMAVGDANGVLPTPDPAQTKLINQKRIAPLNLLSVDPNNQSQIIAEQIIPENEGGFWIREIGLYDDEGVLIAVANCPETYKPQLQEGSGRTQTIRMILVVTNTEAITLKIDPSVVLATRKYVDDEVL
;
A
#
# COMPACT_ATOMS: atom_id res chain seq x y z
N MET A 1 0.92 -16.04 20.16
CA MET A 1 -0.16 -15.79 19.17
C MET A 1 0.50 -15.56 17.83
N THR A 2 0.22 -16.39 16.83
CA THR A 2 0.65 -16.13 15.45
C THR A 2 -0.19 -14.97 14.90
N VAL A 3 0.47 -13.90 14.48
CA VAL A 3 -0.19 -12.76 13.84
C VAL A 3 -0.75 -13.25 12.50
N LYS A 4 -2.08 -13.20 12.33
CA LYS A 4 -2.76 -13.75 11.14
C LYS A 4 -2.55 -12.90 9.88
N TYR A 5 -2.46 -11.58 10.05
CA TYR A 5 -2.28 -10.62 8.95
C TYR A 5 -1.12 -9.70 9.27
N TYR A 6 -0.16 -9.60 8.35
CA TYR A 6 1.07 -8.85 8.59
C TYR A 6 1.69 -8.41 7.26
N ALA A 7 2.54 -7.40 7.34
CA ALA A 7 3.36 -6.91 6.25
C ALA A 7 4.82 -7.22 6.52
N ILE A 8 5.57 -7.53 5.47
CA ILE A 8 7.02 -7.73 5.52
C ILE A 8 7.70 -6.97 4.38
N LEU A 9 8.97 -6.63 4.58
CA LEU A 9 9.84 -6.24 3.49
C LEU A 9 10.20 -7.46 2.65
N THR A 10 10.25 -7.27 1.33
CA THR A 10 10.89 -8.24 0.44
C THR A 10 12.41 -8.13 0.57
N ASN A 11 13.14 -9.15 0.11
CA ASN A 11 14.60 -9.10 0.04
C ASN A 11 15.09 -7.92 -0.80
N GLN A 12 14.36 -7.60 -1.90
CA GLN A 12 14.66 -6.43 -2.73
C GLN A 12 14.38 -5.11 -1.99
N GLY A 13 13.25 -5.03 -1.29
CA GLY A 13 12.89 -3.86 -0.48
C GLY A 13 13.88 -3.60 0.64
N ALA A 14 14.28 -4.64 1.36
CA ALA A 14 15.30 -4.54 2.41
C ALA A 14 16.65 -4.08 1.84
N ALA A 15 17.08 -4.62 0.70
CA ALA A 15 18.32 -4.21 0.04
C ALA A 15 18.27 -2.74 -0.43
N ARG A 16 17.16 -2.31 -1.04
CA ARG A 16 16.96 -0.92 -1.47
C ARG A 16 16.90 0.06 -0.31
N LEU A 17 16.21 -0.30 0.77
CA LEU A 17 16.15 0.51 1.99
C LEU A 17 17.54 0.64 2.65
N ALA A 18 18.30 -0.45 2.72
CA ALA A 18 19.66 -0.43 3.23
C ALA A 18 20.58 0.44 2.37
N ASN A 19 20.48 0.33 1.04
CA ASN A 19 21.25 1.16 0.12
C ASN A 19 20.89 2.64 0.24
N ALA A 20 19.60 2.98 0.34
CA ALA A 20 19.15 4.35 0.55
C ALA A 20 19.72 4.94 1.85
N THR A 21 19.65 4.17 2.93
CA THR A 21 20.23 4.54 4.23
C THR A 21 21.74 4.78 4.13
N MET A 22 22.47 3.90 3.44
CA MET A 22 23.93 3.98 3.32
C MET A 22 24.39 5.16 2.46
N LEU A 23 23.65 5.46 1.39
CA LEU A 23 23.99 6.55 0.45
C LEU A 23 23.44 7.91 0.88
N GLY A 24 22.64 7.96 1.95
CA GLY A 24 21.90 9.16 2.35
C GLY A 24 20.84 9.58 1.32
N SER A 25 20.46 8.67 0.41
CA SER A 25 19.35 8.86 -0.51
C SER A 25 18.04 8.39 0.12
N LYS A 26 16.92 8.62 -0.57
CA LYS A 26 15.61 8.21 -0.08
C LYS A 26 14.96 7.22 -1.05
N LEU A 27 14.36 6.18 -0.49
CA LEU A 27 13.52 5.23 -1.18
C LEU A 27 12.14 5.86 -1.42
N ASN A 28 11.79 6.04 -2.69
CA ASN A 28 10.50 6.59 -3.08
C ASN A 28 9.48 5.47 -3.18
N LEU A 29 8.51 5.42 -2.26
CA LEU A 29 7.38 4.49 -2.37
C LEU A 29 6.24 5.23 -3.07
N THR A 30 5.83 4.74 -4.23
CA THR A 30 4.95 5.51 -5.12
C THR A 30 3.60 4.85 -5.33
N GLN A 31 3.55 3.52 -5.35
CA GLN A 31 2.38 2.76 -5.76
C GLN A 31 2.04 1.65 -4.77
N MET A 32 0.74 1.34 -4.67
CA MET A 32 0.25 0.17 -3.97
C MET A 32 -0.56 -0.71 -4.92
N ALA A 33 -0.27 -1.99 -4.92
CA ALA A 33 -1.06 -2.98 -5.63
C ALA A 33 -1.90 -3.82 -4.67
N VAL A 34 -3.05 -4.28 -5.15
CA VAL A 34 -3.88 -5.28 -4.49
C VAL A 34 -4.13 -6.45 -5.41
N GLY A 35 -4.23 -7.64 -4.83
CA GLY A 35 -4.43 -8.88 -5.55
C GLY A 35 -5.37 -9.84 -4.82
N ASP A 36 -5.90 -10.81 -5.57
CA ASP A 36 -6.79 -11.82 -5.04
C ASP A 36 -6.07 -13.13 -4.67
N ALA A 37 -4.75 -13.20 -4.90
CA ALA A 37 -3.89 -14.36 -4.66
C ALA A 37 -4.45 -15.69 -5.19
N ASN A 38 -5.14 -15.65 -6.35
CA ASN A 38 -5.79 -16.81 -6.97
C ASN A 38 -6.81 -17.52 -6.08
N GLY A 39 -7.48 -16.78 -5.18
CA GLY A 39 -8.51 -17.35 -4.31
C GLY A 39 -8.00 -17.93 -2.99
N VAL A 40 -6.68 -17.90 -2.75
CA VAL A 40 -6.07 -18.46 -1.54
C VAL A 40 -5.43 -17.34 -0.73
N LEU A 41 -5.71 -17.27 0.57
CA LEU A 41 -5.04 -16.31 1.45
C LEU A 41 -3.53 -16.62 1.50
N PRO A 42 -2.66 -15.73 1.02
CA PRO A 42 -1.24 -16.03 0.94
C PRO A 42 -0.53 -15.77 2.26
N THR A 43 0.58 -16.46 2.44
CA THR A 43 1.59 -16.15 3.45
C THR A 43 2.62 -15.23 2.79
N PRO A 44 2.80 -13.98 3.25
CA PRO A 44 3.83 -13.09 2.73
C PRO A 44 5.22 -13.74 2.81
N ASP A 45 5.96 -13.73 1.70
CA ASP A 45 7.31 -14.30 1.58
C ASP A 45 8.32 -13.22 1.16
N PRO A 46 9.43 -13.03 1.91
CA PRO A 46 10.47 -12.07 1.55
C PRO A 46 11.05 -12.26 0.14
N ALA A 47 11.01 -13.47 -0.42
CA ALA A 47 11.51 -13.74 -1.77
C ALA A 47 10.57 -13.25 -2.89
N GLN A 48 9.36 -12.77 -2.57
CA GLN A 48 8.42 -12.27 -3.57
C GLN A 48 9.00 -11.06 -4.32
N THR A 49 8.88 -11.12 -5.65
CA THR A 49 9.24 -10.02 -6.55
C THR A 49 8.01 -9.36 -7.19
N LYS A 50 6.85 -10.00 -7.04
CA LYS A 50 5.53 -9.54 -7.50
C LYS A 50 4.43 -10.19 -6.66
N LEU A 51 3.23 -9.62 -6.72
CA LEU A 51 2.02 -10.25 -6.20
C LEU A 51 1.68 -11.53 -6.98
N ILE A 52 1.02 -12.47 -6.30
CA ILE A 52 0.62 -13.77 -6.86
C ILE A 52 -0.38 -13.58 -8.00
N ASN A 53 -1.39 -12.72 -7.77
CA ASN A 53 -2.37 -12.33 -8.78
C ASN A 53 -2.84 -10.89 -8.56
N GLN A 54 -2.03 -9.95 -9.06
CA GLN A 54 -2.35 -8.53 -9.04
C GLN A 54 -3.64 -8.24 -9.82
N LYS A 55 -4.56 -7.51 -9.19
CA LYS A 55 -5.82 -7.04 -9.81
C LYS A 55 -5.81 -5.56 -10.10
N ARG A 56 -5.13 -4.79 -9.25
CA ARG A 56 -5.08 -3.33 -9.37
C ARG A 56 -3.76 -2.82 -8.82
N ILE A 57 -3.23 -1.78 -9.44
CA ILE A 57 -2.12 -0.98 -8.92
C ILE A 57 -2.47 0.50 -9.14
N ALA A 58 -2.28 1.34 -8.14
CA ALA A 58 -2.45 2.78 -8.29
C ALA A 58 -1.48 3.54 -7.36
N PRO A 59 -1.31 4.86 -7.57
CA PRO A 59 -0.50 5.69 -6.69
C PRO A 59 -1.00 5.70 -5.24
N LEU A 60 -0.09 5.95 -4.30
CA LEU A 60 -0.44 6.13 -2.89
C LEU A 60 -1.22 7.43 -2.67
N ASN A 61 -2.25 7.36 -1.82
CA ASN A 61 -2.99 8.51 -1.32
C ASN A 61 -2.44 9.03 0.01
N LEU A 62 -1.74 8.19 0.77
CA LEU A 62 -1.05 8.58 2.00
C LEU A 62 0.24 7.79 2.15
N LEU A 63 1.31 8.46 2.59
CA LEU A 63 2.51 7.82 3.09
C LEU A 63 3.06 8.63 4.26
N SER A 64 3.04 8.06 5.46
CA SER A 64 3.49 8.73 6.68
C SER A 64 4.17 7.77 7.64
N VAL A 65 4.97 8.29 8.57
CA VAL A 65 5.45 7.52 9.73
C VAL A 65 4.31 7.41 10.74
N ASP A 66 4.18 6.27 11.43
CA ASP A 66 3.18 6.11 12.49
C ASP A 66 3.53 7.03 13.66
N PRO A 67 2.62 7.94 14.08
CA PRO A 67 2.87 8.85 15.20
C PRO A 67 3.11 8.13 16.54
N ASN A 68 2.63 6.90 16.69
CA ASN A 68 2.79 6.09 17.90
C ASN A 68 4.01 5.16 17.82
N ASN A 69 4.56 4.93 16.62
CA ASN A 69 5.72 4.07 16.40
C ASN A 69 6.57 4.54 15.23
N GLN A 70 7.67 5.24 15.55
CA GLN A 70 8.58 5.80 14.54
C GLN A 70 9.30 4.74 13.68
N SER A 71 9.24 3.47 14.05
CA SER A 71 9.77 2.35 13.25
C SER A 71 8.73 1.80 12.25
N GLN A 72 7.55 2.39 12.16
CA GLN A 72 6.49 1.98 11.25
C GLN A 72 6.14 3.07 10.25
N ILE A 73 5.89 2.66 9.01
CA ILE A 73 5.26 3.50 8.00
C ILE A 73 3.84 3.03 7.75
N ILE A 74 2.98 3.98 7.44
CA ILE A 74 1.60 3.79 7.03
C ILE A 74 1.52 4.22 5.57
N ALA A 75 1.23 3.27 4.69
CA ALA A 75 0.93 3.51 3.30
C ALA A 75 -0.57 3.29 3.07
N GLU A 76 -1.23 4.20 2.38
CA GLU A 76 -2.64 4.07 2.03
C GLU A 76 -2.91 4.31 0.56
N GLN A 77 -3.94 3.62 0.09
CA GLN A 77 -4.52 3.80 -1.22
C GLN A 77 -6.04 3.73 -1.08
N ILE A 78 -6.74 4.57 -1.84
CA ILE A 78 -8.19 4.56 -1.93
C ILE A 78 -8.57 3.89 -3.25
N ILE A 79 -9.46 2.90 -3.16
CA ILE A 79 -10.09 2.27 -4.32
C ILE A 79 -11.47 2.91 -4.48
N PRO A 80 -11.71 3.68 -5.55
CA PRO A 80 -12.99 4.34 -5.78
C PRO A 80 -14.11 3.33 -6.12
N GLU A 81 -15.36 3.78 -6.10
CA GLU A 81 -16.54 2.93 -6.33
C GLU A 81 -16.66 2.34 -7.73
N ASN A 82 -16.04 2.97 -8.73
CA ASN A 82 -16.02 2.50 -10.12
C ASN A 82 -14.97 1.42 -10.39
N GLU A 83 -14.02 1.21 -9.47
CA GLU A 83 -13.00 0.16 -9.55
C GLU A 83 -13.30 -0.97 -8.56
N GLY A 84 -13.42 -2.20 -9.04
CA GLY A 84 -13.80 -3.33 -8.20
C GLY A 84 -14.05 -4.60 -9.03
N GLY A 85 -14.90 -5.48 -8.51
CA GLY A 85 -15.22 -6.77 -9.12
C GLY A 85 -14.20 -7.85 -8.77
N PHE A 86 -13.37 -7.60 -7.77
CA PHE A 86 -12.30 -8.49 -7.36
C PHE A 86 -12.19 -8.62 -5.84
N TRP A 87 -11.58 -9.73 -5.42
CA TRP A 87 -11.20 -9.96 -4.05
C TRP A 87 -9.83 -9.35 -3.75
N ILE A 88 -9.65 -8.96 -2.50
CA ILE A 88 -8.38 -8.45 -1.97
C ILE A 88 -7.94 -9.41 -0.88
N ARG A 89 -6.76 -10.00 -1.07
CA ARG A 89 -6.10 -10.96 -0.17
C ARG A 89 -4.63 -10.64 0.05
N GLU A 90 -4.00 -10.01 -0.93
CA GLU A 90 -2.62 -9.55 -0.89
C GLU A 90 -2.53 -8.06 -1.24
N ILE A 91 -1.54 -7.40 -0.65
CA ILE A 91 -1.21 -6.01 -0.85
C ILE A 91 0.29 -5.93 -1.11
N GLY A 92 0.70 -5.16 -2.12
CA GLY A 92 2.10 -4.91 -2.46
C GLY A 92 2.41 -3.43 -2.46
N LEU A 93 3.57 -3.05 -1.96
CA LEU A 93 4.08 -1.68 -1.98
C LEU A 93 5.27 -1.59 -2.93
N TYR A 94 5.24 -0.62 -3.83
CA TYR A 94 6.19 -0.50 -4.94
C TYR A 94 6.93 0.83 -4.91
N ASP A 95 8.18 0.82 -5.38
CA ASP A 95 8.95 2.04 -5.58
C ASP A 95 8.68 2.70 -6.95
N ASP A 96 9.34 3.83 -7.21
CA ASP A 96 9.29 4.56 -8.49
C ASP A 96 9.86 3.79 -9.69
N GLU A 97 10.64 2.74 -9.45
CA GLU A 97 11.15 1.83 -10.48
C GLU A 97 10.25 0.59 -10.69
N GLY A 98 9.13 0.51 -9.98
CA GLY A 98 8.19 -0.62 -10.08
C GLY A 98 8.67 -1.89 -9.40
N VAL A 99 9.63 -1.80 -8.47
CA VAL A 99 10.10 -2.92 -7.66
C VAL A 99 9.20 -3.12 -6.44
N LEU A 100 8.83 -4.38 -6.19
CA LEU A 100 8.07 -4.75 -5.00
C LEU A 100 8.95 -4.62 -3.74
N ILE A 101 8.68 -3.61 -2.93
CA ILE A 101 9.40 -3.30 -1.69
C ILE A 101 8.85 -4.09 -0.51
N ALA A 102 7.53 -4.18 -0.41
CA ALA A 102 6.87 -4.86 0.70
C ALA A 102 5.64 -5.61 0.23
N VAL A 103 5.32 -6.69 0.95
CA VAL A 103 4.15 -7.51 0.71
C VAL A 103 3.42 -7.77 2.02
N ALA A 104 2.10 -7.78 1.96
CA ALA A 104 1.23 -8.08 3.08
C ALA A 104 0.07 -8.97 2.66
N ASN A 105 -0.44 -9.74 3.61
CA ASN A 105 -1.74 -10.39 3.50
C ASN A 105 -2.78 -9.61 4.29
N CYS A 106 -4.05 -9.75 3.90
CA CYS A 106 -5.16 -9.08 4.57
C CYS A 106 -6.39 -10.00 4.68
N PRO A 107 -7.36 -9.67 5.56
CA PRO A 107 -8.64 -10.36 5.57
C PRO A 107 -9.26 -10.36 4.18
N GLU A 108 -9.79 -11.50 3.76
CA GLU A 108 -10.43 -11.63 2.45
C GLU A 108 -11.58 -10.63 2.35
N THR A 109 -11.43 -9.67 1.45
CA THR A 109 -12.40 -8.59 1.30
C THR A 109 -12.81 -8.47 -0.16
N TYR A 110 -14.10 -8.54 -0.42
CA TYR A 110 -14.63 -8.31 -1.75
C TYR A 110 -14.88 -6.82 -1.97
N LYS A 111 -14.31 -6.29 -3.06
CA LYS A 111 -14.53 -4.90 -3.49
C LYS A 111 -15.51 -4.90 -4.66
N PRO A 112 -16.81 -4.65 -4.43
CA PRO A 112 -17.82 -4.62 -5.50
C PRO A 112 -17.64 -3.41 -6.42
N GLN A 113 -18.13 -3.54 -7.66
CA GLN A 113 -18.33 -2.42 -8.58
C GLN A 113 -19.72 -1.80 -8.41
N LEU A 114 -19.85 -0.53 -8.81
CA LEU A 114 -21.14 0.15 -8.87
C LEU A 114 -22.18 -0.61 -9.72
N GLN A 115 -21.77 -1.27 -10.81
CA GLN A 115 -22.69 -2.04 -11.67
C GLN A 115 -23.30 -3.26 -10.96
N GLU A 116 -22.69 -3.74 -9.89
CA GLU A 116 -23.23 -4.82 -9.05
C GLU A 116 -24.27 -4.30 -8.04
N GLY A 117 -24.61 -3.01 -8.08
CA GLY A 117 -25.59 -2.38 -7.19
C GLY A 117 -25.03 -1.99 -5.82
N SER A 118 -23.71 -2.04 -5.63
CA SER A 118 -23.03 -1.76 -4.37
C SER A 118 -21.74 -0.99 -4.61
N GLY A 119 -21.85 0.26 -5.06
CA GLY A 119 -20.70 1.16 -5.16
C GLY A 119 -20.09 1.39 -3.78
N ARG A 120 -18.82 1.00 -3.60
CA ARG A 120 -18.09 1.21 -2.34
C ARG A 120 -16.79 1.93 -2.61
N THR A 121 -16.47 2.96 -1.84
CA THR A 121 -15.10 3.46 -1.76
C THR A 121 -14.40 2.75 -0.62
N GLN A 122 -13.22 2.20 -0.86
CA GLN A 122 -12.49 1.40 0.13
C GLN A 122 -11.05 1.87 0.26
N THR A 123 -10.67 2.26 1.48
CA THR A 123 -9.28 2.57 1.82
C THR A 123 -8.54 1.30 2.20
N ILE A 124 -7.43 1.06 1.52
CA ILE A 124 -6.46 0.00 1.83
C ILE A 124 -5.30 0.64 2.56
N ARG A 125 -5.03 0.16 3.77
CA ARG A 125 -3.94 0.62 4.64
C ARG A 125 -2.97 -0.51 4.89
N MET A 126 -1.70 -0.29 4.56
CA MET A 126 -0.59 -1.19 4.92
C MET A 126 0.26 -0.50 5.98
N ILE A 127 0.48 -1.20 7.09
CA ILE A 127 1.41 -0.78 8.14
C ILE A 127 2.64 -1.67 8.02
N LEU A 128 3.80 -1.07 7.79
CA LEU A 128 5.06 -1.79 7.56
C LEU A 128 6.11 -1.34 8.57
N VAL A 129 6.72 -2.31 9.26
CA VAL A 129 7.88 -2.06 10.11
C VAL A 129 9.13 -1.97 9.22
N VAL A 130 9.90 -0.89 9.38
CA VAL A 130 11.14 -0.66 8.63
C VAL A 130 12.30 -0.38 9.57
N THR A 131 13.52 -0.66 9.12
CA THR A 131 14.74 -0.43 9.92
C THR A 131 15.14 1.04 9.99
N ASN A 132 14.74 1.85 9.01
CA ASN A 132 14.97 3.29 8.99
C ASN A 132 13.84 4.00 8.22
N THR A 133 13.02 4.78 8.91
CA THR A 133 11.94 5.58 8.32
C THR A 133 12.44 6.85 7.63
N GLU A 134 13.59 7.39 8.00
CA GLU A 134 14.17 8.61 7.39
C GLU A 134 14.65 8.38 5.96
N ALA A 135 15.05 7.14 5.66
CA ALA A 135 15.45 6.69 4.34
C ALA A 135 14.27 6.52 3.38
N ILE A 136 13.04 6.87 3.78
CA ILE A 136 11.83 6.77 2.95
C ILE A 136 11.35 8.19 2.59
N THR A 137 11.06 8.40 1.31
CA THR A 137 10.44 9.65 0.86
C THR A 137 8.95 9.61 1.15
N LEU A 138 8.52 10.45 2.10
CA LEU A 138 7.11 10.64 2.45
C LEU A 138 6.37 11.62 1.52
N LYS A 139 6.99 12.07 0.43
CA LYS A 139 6.36 12.98 -0.53
C LYS A 139 5.43 12.20 -1.44
N ILE A 140 4.14 12.25 -1.16
CA ILE A 140 3.08 11.91 -2.10
C ILE A 140 2.74 13.13 -2.96
N ASP A 141 2.29 12.89 -4.19
CA ASP A 141 1.78 13.96 -5.05
C ASP A 141 0.47 14.51 -4.45
N PRO A 142 0.42 15.80 -4.06
CA PRO A 142 -0.77 16.38 -3.44
C PRO A 142 -1.98 16.40 -4.39
N SER A 143 -1.81 16.29 -5.70
CA SER A 143 -2.91 16.21 -6.67
C SER A 143 -3.71 14.90 -6.53
N VAL A 144 -3.05 13.79 -6.17
CA VAL A 144 -3.68 12.49 -5.91
C VAL A 144 -4.46 12.51 -4.58
N VAL A 145 -3.96 13.26 -3.59
CA VAL A 145 -4.64 13.48 -2.30
C VAL A 145 -5.89 14.35 -2.48
N LEU A 146 -5.78 15.43 -3.27
CA LEU A 146 -6.88 16.34 -3.62
C LEU A 146 -7.99 15.65 -4.42
N ALA A 147 -7.65 14.71 -5.32
CA ALA A 147 -8.65 13.97 -6.08
C ALA A 147 -9.55 13.08 -5.19
N THR A 148 -9.03 12.55 -4.07
CA THR A 148 -9.82 11.77 -3.10
C THR A 148 -10.53 12.62 -2.05
N ARG A 149 -10.09 13.86 -1.86
CA ARG A 149 -10.82 14.88 -1.10
C ARG A 149 -11.63 15.74 -2.06
N LYS A 150 -12.71 15.19 -2.61
CA LYS A 150 -13.90 16.03 -2.85
C LYS A 150 -14.51 16.38 -1.49
N TYR A 151 -13.74 17.10 -0.67
CA TYR A 151 -14.19 17.69 0.57
C TYR A 151 -14.88 18.97 0.18
N VAL A 152 -16.20 18.88 0.08
CA VAL A 152 -17.07 20.04 0.11
C VAL A 152 -17.09 20.51 1.57
N ASP A 153 -16.91 21.82 1.75
CA ASP A 153 -17.04 22.63 2.96
C ASP A 153 -15.92 22.61 4.01
N ASP A 154 -15.03 23.62 3.94
CA ASP A 154 -14.80 24.57 5.04
C ASP A 154 -14.02 25.83 4.54
N GLU A 155 -14.58 26.53 3.54
CA GLU A 155 -14.25 27.94 3.24
C GLU A 155 -15.50 28.83 3.27
N VAL A 156 -16.39 28.61 4.25
CA VAL A 156 -17.43 29.58 4.60
C VAL A 156 -17.66 29.59 6.12
N LEU A 157 -16.78 30.25 6.87
CA LEU A 157 -17.10 31.47 7.65
C LEU A 157 -15.85 32.06 8.31
#